data_AF-A0A242KC44-F1
#
_entry.id   AF-A0A242KC44-F1
#
_cell.length_a   1.000
_cell.length_b   1.000
_cell.length_c   1.000
_cell.angle_alpha   90.00
_cell.angle_beta   90.00
_cell.angle_gamma   90.00
#
_symmetry.space_group_name_H-M   'P 1'
#
loop_
_entity.id
_entity.type
_entity.pdbx_description
1 polymer ?
#
loop_
_entity_poly.entity_id
_entity_poly.type
_entity_poly.pdbx_seq_one_letter_code
_entity_poly.pdbx_strand_id
1 'polypeptide(L)'
;MILTATQTLEQFQQMNSTEAQGFLLKAYSQGALAKLDIEDIGTAEDRKAEIESVTELFFSQYSKFPTHGVLDCMANYILADYIKKKYKKKDEPLQFLTPTQEKARQKRELTGLDEDTMSYFAIKEKLNIPKERVTQEKSE
;
A
#
# COMPACT_ATOMS: atom_id res chain seq x y z
N MET A 1 2.02 -17.10 5.72
CA MET A 1 3.18 -17.82 5.20
C MET A 1 3.52 -17.16 3.89
N ILE A 2 4.68 -16.54 3.81
CA ILE A 2 5.20 -16.00 2.54
C ILE A 2 5.97 -17.11 1.84
N LEU A 3 5.91 -17.08 0.51
CA LEU A 3 6.27 -18.20 -0.33
C LEU A 3 7.63 -17.95 -0.96
N THR A 4 8.51 -18.93 -0.85
CA THR A 4 9.78 -18.91 -1.57
C THR A 4 9.55 -19.09 -3.07
N ALA A 5 10.53 -18.68 -3.89
CA ALA A 5 10.53 -18.87 -5.34
C ALA A 5 10.35 -20.34 -5.75
N THR A 6 10.91 -21.28 -4.99
CA THR A 6 10.77 -22.72 -5.23
C THR A 6 9.34 -23.23 -4.96
N GLN A 7 8.71 -22.77 -3.87
CA GLN A 7 7.33 -23.12 -3.54
C GLN A 7 6.32 -22.53 -4.53
N THR A 8 6.60 -21.35 -5.06
CA THR A 8 5.74 -20.70 -6.07
C THR A 8 5.81 -21.40 -7.42
N LEU A 9 6.98 -21.89 -7.85
CA LEU A 9 7.14 -22.59 -9.12
C LEU A 9 6.28 -23.86 -9.20
N GLU A 10 6.34 -24.73 -8.18
CA GLU A 10 5.56 -25.98 -8.14
C GLU A 10 4.05 -25.71 -8.15
N GLN A 11 3.61 -24.66 -7.48
CA GLN A 11 2.20 -24.26 -7.44
C GLN A 11 1.73 -23.67 -8.77
N PHE A 12 2.55 -22.85 -9.43
CA PHE A 12 2.20 -22.26 -10.73
C PHE A 12 2.05 -23.28 -11.84
N GLN A 13 2.81 -24.38 -11.82
CA GLN A 13 2.64 -25.44 -12.83
C GLN A 13 1.25 -26.10 -12.78
N GLN A 14 0.56 -26.01 -11.64
CA GLN A 14 -0.75 -26.62 -11.41
C GLN A 14 -1.91 -25.65 -11.53
N MET A 15 -1.64 -24.35 -11.73
CA MET A 15 -2.64 -23.29 -11.67
C MET A 15 -2.81 -22.62 -13.03
N ASN A 16 -4.02 -22.13 -13.30
CA ASN A 16 -4.19 -21.12 -14.34
C ASN A 16 -3.76 -19.74 -13.82
N SER A 17 -3.64 -18.78 -14.73
CA SER A 17 -3.14 -17.45 -14.37
C SER A 17 -4.01 -16.69 -13.35
N THR A 18 -5.32 -16.94 -13.30
CA THR A 18 -6.24 -16.26 -12.38
C THR A 18 -6.08 -16.84 -10.97
N GLU A 19 -5.95 -18.16 -10.87
CA GLU A 19 -5.66 -18.88 -9.63
C GLU A 19 -4.31 -18.46 -9.06
N ALA A 20 -3.29 -18.35 -9.91
CA ALA A 20 -1.96 -17.89 -9.51
C ALA A 20 -1.99 -16.44 -8.96
N GLN A 21 -2.81 -15.56 -9.53
CA GLN A 21 -3.00 -14.20 -8.99
C GLN A 21 -3.65 -14.24 -7.61
N GLY A 22 -4.71 -15.04 -7.43
CA GLY A 22 -5.37 -15.20 -6.14
C GLY A 22 -4.46 -15.81 -5.08
N PHE A 23 -3.61 -16.76 -5.47
CA PHE A 23 -2.60 -17.37 -4.63
C PHE A 23 -1.56 -16.35 -4.14
N LEU A 24 -0.99 -15.58 -5.06
CA LEU A 24 -0.05 -14.49 -4.73
C LEU A 24 -0.70 -13.43 -3.85
N LEU A 25 -1.92 -13.01 -4.17
CA LEU A 25 -2.66 -12.04 -3.36
C LEU A 25 -2.82 -12.54 -1.92
N LYS A 26 -3.18 -13.81 -1.72
CA LYS A 26 -3.35 -14.39 -0.39
C LYS A 26 -2.02 -14.44 0.38
N ALA A 27 -0.95 -14.84 -0.29
CA ALA A 27 0.38 -14.96 0.30
C ALA A 27 0.96 -13.62 0.77
N TYR A 28 0.78 -12.56 -0.02
CA TYR A 28 1.35 -11.24 0.24
C TYR A 28 0.34 -10.23 0.82
N SER A 29 -0.90 -10.64 1.07
CA SER A 29 -1.94 -9.77 1.64
C SER A 29 -1.52 -9.16 2.98
N GLN A 30 -2.12 -8.02 3.34
CA GLN A 30 -1.93 -7.39 4.65
C GLN A 30 -2.18 -8.34 5.82
N GLY A 31 -3.17 -9.22 5.72
CA GLY A 31 -3.46 -10.22 6.76
C GLY A 31 -2.38 -11.30 6.90
N ALA A 32 -1.67 -11.62 5.81
CA ALA A 32 -0.50 -12.50 5.86
C ALA A 32 0.72 -11.75 6.42
N LEU A 33 0.92 -10.50 6.00
CA LEU A 33 2.00 -9.65 6.50
C LEU A 33 1.86 -9.42 8.00
N ALA A 34 0.68 -9.09 8.51
CA ALA A 34 0.45 -8.83 9.93
C ALA A 34 0.84 -9.99 10.86
N LYS A 35 0.86 -11.23 10.34
CA LYS A 35 1.18 -12.45 11.11
C LYS A 35 2.65 -12.81 11.14
N LEU A 36 3.48 -12.14 10.33
CA LEU A 36 4.92 -12.40 10.30
C LEU A 36 5.62 -11.59 11.39
N ASP A 37 6.66 -12.13 12.00
CA ASP A 37 7.57 -11.33 12.80
C ASP A 37 8.64 -10.72 11.90
N ILE A 38 9.06 -9.48 12.22
CA ILE A 38 10.05 -8.75 11.41
C ILE A 38 11.39 -9.49 11.41
N GLU A 39 11.70 -10.19 12.50
CA GLU A 39 12.95 -10.95 12.67
C GLU A 39 13.05 -12.15 11.72
N ASP A 40 11.92 -12.65 11.22
CA ASP A 40 11.85 -13.89 10.42
C ASP A 40 11.86 -13.66 8.90
N ILE A 41 11.67 -12.42 8.44
CA ILE A 41 11.41 -12.08 7.02
C ILE A 41 12.65 -11.61 6.25
N GLY A 42 13.84 -11.72 6.83
CA GLY A 42 15.10 -11.34 6.17
C GLY A 42 15.23 -9.82 5.91
N THR A 43 16.27 -9.43 5.17
CA THR A 43 16.52 -8.01 4.85
C THR A 43 15.65 -7.53 3.69
N ALA A 44 15.54 -6.21 3.51
CA ALA A 44 14.81 -5.64 2.38
C ALA A 44 15.37 -6.07 1.01
N GLU A 45 16.69 -6.26 0.88
CA GLU A 45 17.32 -6.74 -0.36
C GLU A 45 16.97 -8.21 -0.63
N ASP A 46 16.95 -9.05 0.40
CA ASP A 46 16.55 -10.46 0.26
C ASP A 46 15.10 -10.57 -0.21
N ARG A 47 14.20 -9.79 0.39
CA ARG A 47 12.78 -9.74 0.00
C ARG A 47 12.60 -9.21 -1.41
N LYS A 48 13.42 -8.24 -1.83
CA LYS A 48 13.39 -7.71 -3.19
C LYS A 48 13.79 -8.80 -4.20
N ALA A 49 14.89 -9.52 -3.95
CA ALA A 49 15.33 -10.62 -4.81
C ALA A 49 14.29 -11.75 -4.88
N GLU A 50 13.61 -12.04 -3.78
CA GLU A 50 12.50 -13.00 -3.74
C GLU A 50 11.33 -12.56 -4.62
N ILE A 51 10.88 -11.31 -4.51
CA ILE A 51 9.81 -10.76 -5.34
C ILE A 51 10.20 -10.73 -6.82
N GLU A 52 11.41 -10.32 -7.15
CA GLU A 52 11.92 -10.34 -8.54
C GLU A 52 11.84 -11.77 -9.10
N SER A 53 12.34 -12.76 -8.36
CA SER A 53 12.26 -14.17 -8.76
C SER A 53 10.81 -14.64 -8.97
N VAL A 54 9.90 -14.31 -8.06
CA VAL A 54 8.48 -14.70 -8.17
C VAL A 54 7.80 -14.04 -9.35
N THR A 55 8.09 -12.76 -9.62
CA THR A 55 7.52 -12.02 -10.75
C THR A 55 8.06 -12.52 -12.09
N GLU A 56 9.35 -12.85 -12.18
CA GLU A 56 9.96 -13.49 -13.36
C GLU A 56 9.36 -14.87 -13.62
N LEU A 57 9.18 -15.70 -12.58
CA LEU A 57 8.53 -16.99 -12.69
C LEU A 57 7.09 -16.87 -13.21
N PHE A 58 6.33 -15.92 -12.67
CA PHE A 58 4.97 -15.66 -13.12
C PHE A 58 4.94 -15.23 -14.60
N PHE A 59 5.85 -14.34 -15.00
CA PHE A 59 5.96 -13.89 -16.38
C PHE A 59 6.36 -15.04 -17.33
N SER A 60 7.33 -15.86 -16.94
CA SER A 60 7.77 -17.02 -17.72
C SER A 60 6.63 -18.01 -17.97
N GLN A 61 5.81 -18.28 -16.94
CA GLN A 61 4.72 -19.25 -17.03
C GLN A 61 3.51 -18.73 -17.83
N TYR A 62 3.15 -17.46 -17.67
CA TYR A 62 1.88 -16.94 -18.19
C TYR A 62 2.04 -15.85 -19.26
N SER A 63 3.27 -15.48 -19.62
CA SER A 63 3.61 -14.40 -20.57
C SER A 63 2.95 -13.06 -20.25
N LYS A 64 2.70 -12.80 -18.96
CA LYS A 64 2.10 -11.57 -18.45
C LYS A 64 2.55 -11.32 -17.02
N PHE A 65 2.46 -10.07 -16.57
CA PHE A 65 2.82 -9.70 -15.22
C PHE A 65 1.66 -9.93 -14.23
N PRO A 66 1.96 -10.04 -12.92
CA PRO A 66 0.96 -9.95 -11.88
C PRO A 66 0.14 -8.66 -12.00
N THR A 67 -1.11 -8.70 -11.54
CA THR A 67 -1.99 -7.52 -11.53
C THR A 67 -1.46 -6.46 -10.56
N HIS A 68 -1.83 -5.20 -10.80
CA HIS A 68 -1.41 -4.07 -9.96
C HIS A 68 -1.64 -4.33 -8.46
N GLY A 69 -2.81 -4.84 -8.07
CA GLY A 69 -3.10 -5.12 -6.66
C GLY A 69 -2.22 -6.21 -6.04
N VAL A 70 -1.76 -7.18 -6.83
CA VAL A 70 -0.79 -8.19 -6.37
C VAL A 70 0.60 -7.56 -6.22
N LEU A 71 1.01 -6.72 -7.19
CA LEU A 71 2.28 -5.99 -7.12
C LEU A 71 2.32 -5.04 -5.92
N ASP A 72 1.23 -4.36 -5.59
CA ASP A 72 1.13 -3.51 -4.39
C ASP A 72 1.34 -4.32 -3.10
N CYS A 73 0.77 -5.53 -3.03
CA CYS A 73 0.95 -6.42 -1.89
C CYS A 73 2.42 -6.89 -1.77
N MET A 74 3.06 -7.22 -2.90
CA MET A 74 4.47 -7.57 -2.95
C MET A 74 5.37 -6.40 -2.55
N ALA A 75 5.06 -5.17 -2.98
CA ALA A 75 5.77 -3.98 -2.57
C ALA A 75 5.65 -3.73 -1.05
N ASN A 76 4.48 -3.96 -0.47
CA ASN A 76 4.28 -3.88 0.97
C ASN A 76 5.10 -4.94 1.73
N TYR A 77 5.34 -6.11 1.14
CA TYR A 77 6.24 -7.10 1.71
C TYR A 77 7.70 -6.62 1.72
N ILE A 78 8.19 -6.04 0.63
CA ILE A 78 9.54 -5.45 0.59
C ILE A 78 9.68 -4.39 1.68
N LEU A 79 8.64 -3.58 1.88
CA LEU A 79 8.58 -2.51 2.86
C LEU A 79 8.08 -2.94 4.25
N ALA A 80 8.00 -4.24 4.54
CA ALA A 80 7.39 -4.74 5.78
C ALA A 80 8.03 -4.13 7.05
N ASP A 81 9.36 -3.93 7.04
CA ASP A 81 10.07 -3.30 8.17
C ASP A 81 9.56 -1.88 8.42
N TYR A 82 9.23 -1.12 7.38
CA TYR A 82 8.72 0.25 7.52
C TYR A 82 7.30 0.29 8.04
N ILE A 83 6.47 -0.64 7.59
CA ILE A 83 5.04 -0.68 7.90
C ILE A 83 4.84 -1.13 9.35
N LYS A 84 5.63 -2.12 9.81
CA LYS A 84 5.45 -2.70 11.15
C LYS A 84 6.22 -1.98 12.26
N LYS A 85 7.21 -1.17 11.92
CA LYS A 85 8.02 -0.48 12.93
C LYS A 85 7.24 0.68 13.57
N LYS A 86 6.79 0.44 14.80
CA LYS A 86 5.99 1.39 15.61
C LYS A 86 6.74 2.69 15.94
N TYR A 87 8.06 2.62 16.11
CA TYR A 87 8.91 3.78 16.42
C TYR A 87 10.17 3.75 15.55
N LYS A 88 10.32 4.76 14.70
CA LYS A 88 11.53 4.95 13.86
C LYS A 88 12.58 5.71 14.66
N LYS A 89 13.84 5.24 14.66
CA LYS A 89 14.93 6.02 15.25
C LYS A 89 15.17 7.27 14.42
N LYS A 90 15.58 8.35 15.08
CA LYS A 90 15.79 9.69 14.49
C LYS A 90 16.86 9.72 13.39
N ASP A 91 17.74 8.72 13.38
CA ASP A 91 18.91 8.64 12.51
C ASP A 91 18.78 7.53 11.46
N GLU A 92 17.58 6.95 11.29
CA GLU A 92 17.38 5.92 10.27
C GLU A 92 17.44 6.51 8.86
N PRO A 93 18.25 5.92 7.96
CA PRO A 93 18.52 6.46 6.62
C PRO A 93 17.27 6.58 5.73
N LEU A 94 16.16 5.96 6.14
CA LEU A 94 14.89 5.92 5.41
C LEU A 94 13.75 6.67 6.13
N GLN A 95 14.09 7.60 7.03
CA GLN A 95 13.13 8.58 7.53
C GLN A 95 12.83 9.59 6.40
N PHE A 96 11.76 9.35 5.65
CA PHE A 96 11.30 10.22 4.54
C PHE A 96 11.14 11.70 4.93
N LEU A 97 10.91 11.97 6.21
CA LEU A 97 10.77 13.30 6.78
C LEU A 97 11.82 13.50 7.87
N THR A 98 12.58 14.59 7.75
CA THR A 98 13.45 15.07 8.81
C THR A 98 12.65 15.31 10.10
N PRO A 99 13.30 15.30 11.29
CA PRO A 99 12.62 15.59 12.56
C PRO A 99 11.84 16.92 12.57
N THR A 100 12.30 17.91 11.79
CA THR A 100 11.63 19.20 11.61
C THR A 100 10.37 19.08 10.74
N GLN A 101 10.44 18.30 9.65
CA GLN A 101 9.30 18.02 8.78
C GLN A 101 8.24 17.16 9.48
N GLU A 102 8.65 16.18 10.30
CA GLU A 102 7.74 15.38 11.11
C GLU A 102 7.02 16.22 12.17
N LYS A 103 7.75 17.12 12.86
CA LYS A 103 7.13 18.10 13.78
C LYS A 103 6.15 19.03 13.06
N ALA A 104 6.49 19.49 11.85
CA ALA A 104 5.60 20.33 11.05
C ALA A 104 4.35 19.57 10.59
N ARG A 105 4.47 18.29 10.22
CA ARG A 105 3.35 17.41 9.90
C ARG A 105 2.43 17.22 11.09
N GLN A 106 2.98 16.82 12.24
CA GLN A 106 2.21 16.64 13.48
C GLN A 106 1.49 17.92 13.92
N LYS A 107 2.15 19.08 13.79
CA LYS A 107 1.51 20.37 14.07
C LYS A 107 0.31 20.65 13.16
N ARG A 108 0.36 20.24 11.88
CA ARG A 108 -0.75 20.36 10.92
C ARG A 108 -1.88 19.36 11.17
N GLU A 109 -1.53 18.14 11.59
CA GLU A 109 -2.53 17.13 11.99
C GLU A 109 -3.30 17.58 13.23
N LEU A 110 -2.62 18.18 14.22
CA LEU A 110 -3.24 18.72 15.43
C LEU A 110 -4.08 19.98 15.18
N THR A 111 -3.72 20.82 14.20
CA THR A 111 -4.53 22.00 13.83
C THR A 111 -5.73 21.67 12.95
N GLY A 112 -5.75 20.50 12.29
CA GLY A 112 -6.93 20.00 11.58
C GLY A 112 -8.02 19.41 12.50
N LEU A 113 -7.71 19.26 13.79
CA LEU A 113 -8.62 18.76 14.84
C LEU A 113 -9.30 19.88 15.64
N ASP A 114 -9.08 21.16 15.30
CA ASP A 114 -9.84 22.25 15.89
C ASP A 114 -11.32 22.09 15.49
N GLU A 115 -12.21 22.21 16.49
CA GLU A 115 -13.67 21.96 16.42
C GLU A 115 -14.36 22.71 15.26
N ASP A 116 -13.76 23.83 14.81
CA ASP A 116 -14.21 24.64 13.67
C ASP A 116 -14.01 23.95 12.29
N THR A 117 -13.00 23.08 12.16
CA THR A 117 -12.72 22.38 10.89
C THR A 117 -13.66 21.20 10.69
N MET A 118 -14.00 20.50 11.78
CA MET A 118 -15.00 19.41 11.79
C MET A 118 -16.40 19.94 11.48
N SER A 119 -16.73 21.13 11.96
CA SER A 119 -18.00 21.79 11.65
C SER A 119 -18.07 22.26 10.18
N TYR A 120 -16.96 22.71 9.57
CA TYR A 120 -16.92 23.01 8.13
C TYR A 120 -17.21 21.79 7.24
N PHE A 121 -16.61 20.62 7.54
CA PHE A 121 -16.89 19.40 6.79
C PHE A 121 -18.33 18.90 6.98
N ALA A 122 -18.85 18.95 8.21
CA ALA A 122 -20.24 18.60 8.50
C ALA A 122 -21.26 19.53 7.81
N ILE A 123 -20.93 20.82 7.66
CA ILE A 123 -21.74 21.80 6.94
C ILE A 123 -21.68 21.56 5.43
N LYS A 124 -20.50 21.25 4.88
CA LYS A 124 -20.33 21.00 3.44
C LYS A 124 -21.06 19.74 2.97
N GLU A 125 -21.12 18.70 3.79
CA GLU A 125 -21.90 17.49 3.51
C GLU A 125 -23.42 17.76 3.56
N LYS A 126 -23.87 18.58 4.52
CA LYS A 126 -25.29 18.97 4.66
C LYS A 126 -25.76 19.99 3.63
N LEU A 127 -24.85 20.82 3.08
CA LEU A 127 -25.14 21.84 2.06
C LEU A 127 -24.96 21.33 0.62
N ASN A 128 -24.79 20.02 0.41
CA ASN A 128 -24.83 19.40 -0.91
C ASN A 128 -26.25 19.38 -1.52
N ILE A 129 -27.01 20.45 -1.29
CA ILE A 129 -28.23 20.80 -2.01
C ILE A 129 -27.79 21.08 -3.44
N PRO A 130 -28.41 20.45 -4.46
CA PRO A 130 -28.04 20.67 -5.85
C PRO A 130 -28.17 22.15 -6.16
N LYS A 131 -27.07 22.82 -6.47
CA LYS A 131 -27.13 24.19 -7.00
C LYS A 131 -27.76 24.10 -8.39
N GLU A 132 -29.04 24.45 -8.50
CA GLU A 132 -29.65 24.75 -9.80
C GLU A 132 -28.82 25.85 -10.46
N ARG A 133 -28.25 25.54 -11.63
CA ARG A 133 -27.55 26.51 -12.45
C ARG A 133 -28.60 27.43 -13.06
N VAL A 134 -28.77 28.61 -12.49
CA VAL A 134 -29.52 29.69 -13.15
C VAL A 134 -28.60 30.28 -14.22
N THR A 135 -28.86 29.93 -15.48
CA THR A 135 -28.25 30.58 -16.63
C THR A 135 -28.94 31.93 -16.81
N GLN A 136 -28.24 33.04 -16.58
CA GLN A 136 -28.75 34.35 -16.98
C GLN A 136 -28.46 34.55 -18.46
N GLU A 137 -29.50 34.48 -19.28
CA GLU A 137 -29.44 34.97 -20.66
C GLU A 137 -29.24 36.49 -20.62
N LYS A 138 -28.17 36.97 -21.27
CA LYS A 138 -28.01 38.40 -21.52
C LYS A 138 -29.03 38.81 -22.56
N SER A 139 -29.94 39.70 -22.20
CA SER A 139 -30.77 40.42 -23.17
C SER A 139 -29.90 41.43 -23.93
N GLU A 140 -29.94 41.37 -25.25
CA GLU A 140 -29.41 42.37 -26.19
C GLU A 140 -30.13 43.72 -26.09
#